data_AF-A0A2X2J593-F1
#
_entry.id   AF-A0A2X2J593-F1
#
_cell.length_a   1.000
_cell.length_b   1.000
_cell.length_c   1.000
_cell.angle_alpha   90.00
_cell.angle_beta   90.00
_cell.angle_gamma   90.00
#
_symmetry.space_group_name_H-M   'P 1'
#
loop_
_entity.id
_entity.type
_entity.pdbx_description
1 polymer ?
#
loop_
_entity_poly.entity_id
_entity_poly.type
_entity_poly.pdbx_seq_one_letter_code
_entity_poly.pdbx_strand_id
1 'polypeptide(L)'
;MDSAHQHMHNCGRELMLAIVENHWQDAHFDAFQEGLLSFTAALTDYKIYLLTIRSNMDVLTGLPGRRVLNESFDHQLRNTEPLNLYLMLLDIDRFKLVNDTYGHLIGDVVLRTLATYLASWTRDYETVYRYGGEEFIIIVKVR
;
A
#
# COMPACT_ATOMS: atom_id res chain seq x y z
N MET A 1 10.10 -6.75 12.42
CA MET A 1 9.40 -8.05 12.59
C MET A 1 10.37 -9.12 13.07
N ASP A 2 11.50 -9.32 12.40
CA ASP A 2 12.53 -10.30 12.81
C ASP A 2 13.10 -10.08 14.22
N SER A 3 13.34 -8.83 14.62
CA SER A 3 13.85 -8.51 15.96
C SER A 3 12.90 -8.92 17.09
N ALA A 4 11.60 -8.61 16.96
CA ALA A 4 10.58 -8.95 17.95
C ALA A 4 10.32 -10.47 17.99
N HIS A 5 10.30 -11.12 16.83
CA HIS A 5 10.16 -12.57 16.73
C HIS A 5 11.33 -13.30 17.41
N GLN A 6 12.56 -12.87 17.15
CA GLN A 6 13.76 -13.46 17.73
C GLN A 6 13.82 -13.22 19.24
N HIS A 7 13.44 -12.03 19.72
CA HIS A 7 13.36 -11.73 21.15
C HIS A 7 12.31 -12.60 21.87
N MET A 8 11.12 -12.76 21.31
CA MET A 8 10.07 -13.65 21.85
C MET A 8 10.58 -15.09 21.98
N HIS A 9 11.25 -15.62 20.96
CA HIS A 9 11.83 -16.97 21.00
C HIS A 9 12.94 -17.10 22.04
N ASN A 10 13.78 -16.08 22.21
CA ASN A 10 14.81 -16.07 23.25
C ASN A 10 14.18 -16.14 24.63
N CYS A 11 13.20 -15.28 24.94
CA CYS A 11 12.50 -15.31 26.24
C CYS A 11 11.82 -16.67 26.48
N GLY A 12 11.19 -17.25 25.44
CA GLY A 12 10.58 -18.58 25.55
C GLY A 12 11.59 -19.69 25.83
N ARG A 13 12.79 -19.63 25.21
CA ARG A 13 13.87 -20.58 25.47
C ARG A 13 14.38 -20.45 26.90
N GLU A 14 14.66 -19.22 27.35
CA GLU A 14 15.13 -18.96 28.72
C GLU A 14 14.09 -19.41 29.77
N LEU A 15 12.80 -19.15 29.52
CA LEU A 15 11.71 -19.63 30.37
C LEU A 15 11.69 -21.16 30.47
N MET A 16 11.75 -21.86 29.33
CA MET A 16 11.75 -23.34 29.32
C MET A 16 12.97 -23.93 30.03
N LEU A 17 14.15 -23.34 29.85
CA LEU A 17 15.36 -23.74 30.56
C LEU A 17 15.20 -23.57 32.07
N ALA A 18 14.69 -22.42 32.52
CA ALA A 18 14.48 -22.15 33.94
C ALA A 18 13.44 -23.07 34.59
N ILE A 19 12.40 -23.47 33.84
CA ILE A 19 11.42 -24.47 34.30
C ILE A 19 12.07 -25.84 34.45
N VAL A 20 12.82 -26.30 33.44
CA VAL A 20 13.47 -27.62 33.45
C VAL A 20 14.53 -27.72 34.56
N GLU A 21 15.26 -26.63 34.82
CA GLU A 21 16.31 -26.56 35.82
C GLU A 21 15.78 -26.17 37.23
N ASN A 22 14.46 -26.05 37.42
CA ASN A 22 13.80 -25.73 38.70
C ASN A 22 14.25 -24.40 39.35
N HIS A 23 14.58 -23.38 38.56
CA HIS A 23 14.95 -22.03 39.05
C HIS A 23 14.12 -20.89 38.46
N TRP A 24 12.97 -21.23 37.86
CA TRP A 24 12.05 -20.24 37.31
C TRP A 24 11.54 -19.24 38.36
N GLN A 25 11.18 -18.05 37.87
CA GLN A 25 10.55 -16.96 38.62
C GLN A 25 9.46 -16.32 37.76
N ASP A 26 8.51 -15.63 38.39
CA ASP A 26 7.44 -14.89 37.69
C ASP A 26 7.99 -13.94 36.62
N ALA A 27 9.17 -13.35 36.87
CA ALA A 27 9.87 -12.50 35.91
C ALA A 27 10.16 -13.18 34.55
N HIS A 28 10.37 -14.50 34.51
CA HIS A 28 10.56 -15.22 33.25
C HIS A 28 9.26 -15.30 32.44
N PHE A 29 8.11 -15.45 33.11
CA PHE A 29 6.80 -15.45 32.45
C PHE A 29 6.44 -14.04 31.99
N ASP A 30 6.67 -13.02 32.82
CA ASP A 30 6.44 -11.62 32.45
C ASP A 30 7.30 -11.22 31.25
N ALA A 31 8.60 -11.57 31.24
CA ALA A 31 9.50 -11.29 30.12
C ALA A 31 9.08 -12.01 28.82
N PHE A 32 8.57 -13.25 28.92
CA PHE A 32 8.02 -13.94 27.77
C PHE A 32 6.73 -13.30 27.27
N GLN A 33 5.83 -12.90 28.18
CA GLN A 33 4.59 -12.21 27.85
C GLN A 33 4.86 -10.86 27.18
N GLU A 34 5.83 -10.08 27.66
CA GLU A 34 6.27 -8.82 27.04
C GLU A 34 6.84 -9.05 25.63
N GLY A 35 7.65 -10.10 25.45
CA GLY A 35 8.18 -10.51 24.15
C GLY A 35 7.06 -10.89 23.17
N LEU A 36 6.07 -11.66 23.64
CA LEU A 36 4.91 -12.06 22.84
C LEU A 36 4.04 -10.86 22.45
N LEU A 37 3.74 -9.95 23.38
CA LEU A 37 3.01 -8.72 23.09
C LEU A 37 3.74 -7.86 22.07
N SER A 38 5.06 -7.68 22.23
CA SER A 38 5.89 -6.92 21.29
C SER A 38 5.88 -7.53 19.88
N PHE A 39 5.91 -8.86 19.77
CA PHE A 39 5.79 -9.54 18.48
C PHE A 39 4.41 -9.32 17.83
N THR A 40 3.32 -9.46 18.60
CA THR A 40 1.96 -9.21 18.09
C THR A 40 1.73 -7.76 17.66
N ALA A 41 2.33 -6.80 18.36
CA ALA A 41 2.30 -5.39 17.98
C ALA A 41 3.01 -5.16 16.64
N ALA A 42 4.23 -5.70 16.46
CA ALA A 42 4.96 -5.57 15.20
C ALA A 42 4.21 -6.19 14.01
N LEU A 43 3.51 -7.31 14.22
CA LEU A 43 2.63 -7.91 13.21
C LEU A 43 1.43 -7.03 12.88
N THR A 44 0.84 -6.41 13.90
CA THR A 44 -0.31 -5.52 13.75
C THR A 44 0.07 -4.28 12.94
N ASP A 45 1.21 -3.66 13.23
CA ASP A 45 1.72 -2.51 12.48
C ASP A 45 1.93 -2.84 11.00
N TYR A 46 2.57 -3.98 10.71
CA TYR A 46 2.79 -4.42 9.33
C TYR A 46 1.46 -4.71 8.61
N LYS A 47 0.50 -5.32 9.30
CA LYS A 47 -0.83 -5.58 8.75
C LYS A 47 -1.58 -4.29 8.45
N ILE A 48 -1.55 -3.31 9.35
CA ILE A 48 -2.16 -1.98 9.14
C ILE A 48 -1.51 -1.29 7.94
N TYR A 49 -0.19 -1.32 7.82
CA TYR A 49 0.54 -0.79 6.67
C TYR A 49 0.06 -1.41 5.34
N LEU A 50 0.00 -2.75 5.26
CA LEU A 50 -0.46 -3.45 4.06
C LEU A 50 -1.92 -3.14 3.73
N LEU A 51 -2.79 -3.09 4.75
CA LEU A 51 -4.20 -2.74 4.56
C LEU A 51 -4.36 -1.30 4.07
N THR A 52 -3.54 -0.37 4.56
CA THR A 52 -3.55 1.03 4.13
C THR A 52 -3.09 1.17 2.68
N ILE A 53 -2.04 0.46 2.28
CA ILE A 53 -1.61 0.45 0.88
C ILE A 53 -2.68 -0.15 -0.01
N ARG A 54 -3.26 -1.29 0.38
CA ARG A 54 -4.27 -1.99 -0.42
C ARG A 54 -5.60 -1.22 -0.47
N SER A 55 -5.99 -0.52 0.59
CA SER A 55 -7.19 0.34 0.59
C SER A 55 -7.08 1.51 -0.35
N ASN A 56 -5.85 1.91 -0.68
CA ASN A 56 -5.60 3.05 -1.55
C ASN A 56 -5.46 2.63 -3.02
N MET A 57 -5.60 1.34 -3.34
CA MET A 57 -5.72 0.84 -4.71
C MET A 57 -7.18 0.84 -5.13
N ASP A 58 -7.47 1.32 -6.33
CA ASP A 58 -8.80 1.26 -6.91
C ASP A 58 -9.12 -0.18 -7.33
N VAL A 59 -10.19 -0.75 -6.76
CA VAL A 59 -10.58 -2.15 -6.96
C VAL A 59 -10.97 -2.44 -8.41
N LEU A 60 -11.56 -1.46 -9.10
CA LEU A 60 -12.03 -1.66 -10.47
C LEU A 60 -10.87 -1.77 -11.46
N THR A 61 -9.90 -0.87 -11.37
CA THR A 61 -8.82 -0.71 -12.35
C THR A 61 -7.49 -1.31 -11.92
N GLY A 62 -7.29 -1.52 -10.63
CA GLY A 62 -6.01 -1.95 -10.07
C GLY A 62 -4.95 -0.84 -10.03
N LEU A 63 -5.30 0.41 -10.34
CA LEU A 63 -4.41 1.57 -10.24
C LEU A 63 -4.41 2.18 -8.83
N PRO A 64 -3.35 2.89 -8.41
CA PRO A 64 -3.39 3.70 -7.21
C PRO A 64 -4.48 4.78 -7.32
N GLY A 65 -5.25 4.94 -6.25
CA GLY A 65 -6.31 5.94 -6.17
C GLY A 65 -5.79 7.33 -5.79
N ARG A 66 -6.69 8.32 -5.81
CA ARG A 66 -6.43 9.71 -5.39
C ARG A 66 -5.69 9.84 -4.05
N ARG A 67 -5.96 8.97 -3.09
CA ARG A 67 -5.31 9.01 -1.77
C ARG A 67 -3.81 8.74 -1.84
N VAL A 68 -3.36 7.79 -2.67
CA VAL A 68 -1.93 7.50 -2.86
C VAL A 68 -1.22 8.72 -3.44
N LEU A 69 -1.84 9.38 -4.43
CA LEU A 69 -1.27 10.59 -5.01
C LEU A 69 -1.10 11.67 -3.94
N ASN A 70 -2.15 11.97 -3.17
CA ASN A 70 -2.10 13.00 -2.12
C ASN A 70 -1.03 12.72 -1.06
N GLU A 71 -0.87 11.46 -0.63
CA GLU A 71 0.10 11.08 0.39
C GLU A 71 1.56 11.08 -0.13
N SER A 72 1.77 10.89 -1.44
CA SER A 72 3.10 10.75 -2.04
C SER A 72 3.57 11.97 -2.85
N PHE A 73 2.68 12.88 -3.25
CA PHE A 73 2.97 13.97 -4.18
C PHE A 73 4.11 14.88 -3.69
N ASP A 74 4.05 15.31 -2.43
CA ASP A 74 5.08 16.16 -1.82
C ASP A 74 6.47 15.51 -1.84
N HIS A 75 6.51 14.19 -1.62
CA HIS A 75 7.75 13.42 -1.69
C HIS A 75 8.25 13.30 -3.13
N GLN A 76 7.36 13.07 -4.10
CA GLN A 76 7.71 13.02 -5.51
C GLN A 76 8.27 14.37 -6.00
N LEU A 77 7.63 15.48 -5.63
CA LEU A 77 8.04 16.83 -6.01
C LEU A 77 9.45 17.16 -5.51
N ARG A 78 9.74 16.89 -4.23
CA ARG A 78 11.08 17.13 -3.65
C ARG A 78 12.18 16.31 -4.32
N ASN A 79 11.87 15.11 -4.82
CA ASN A 79 12.83 14.19 -5.42
C ASN A 79 12.90 14.28 -6.96
N THR A 80 12.35 15.34 -7.56
CA THR A 80 12.34 15.47 -9.03
C THR A 80 13.56 16.20 -9.57
N GLU A 81 14.19 17.07 -8.79
CA GLU A 81 15.40 17.79 -9.24
C GLU A 81 16.50 16.81 -9.72
N PRO A 82 17.19 17.12 -10.83
CA PRO A 82 17.15 18.36 -11.62
C PRO A 82 16.07 18.38 -12.73
N LEU A 83 15.16 17.41 -12.77
CA LEU A 83 14.07 17.32 -13.75
C LEU A 83 12.88 18.20 -13.33
N ASN A 84 12.00 18.48 -14.27
CA ASN A 84 10.69 19.09 -14.03
C ASN A 84 9.64 17.99 -13.82
N LEU A 85 8.73 18.21 -12.85
CA LEU A 85 7.58 17.34 -12.60
C LEU A 85 6.33 17.96 -13.19
N TYR A 86 5.60 17.19 -14.01
CA TYR A 86 4.33 17.57 -14.58
C TYR A 86 3.23 16.62 -14.11
N LEU A 87 2.05 17.17 -13.90
CA LEU A 87 0.83 16.42 -13.65
C LEU A 87 -0.05 16.51 -14.89
N MET A 88 -0.33 15.36 -15.49
CA MET A 88 -1.25 15.23 -16.62
C MET A 88 -2.59 14.71 -16.12
N LEU A 89 -3.66 15.50 -16.25
CA LEU A 89 -5.03 15.08 -15.96
C LEU A 89 -5.70 14.65 -17.26
N LEU A 90 -6.33 13.48 -17.24
CA LEU A 90 -7.10 12.92 -18.34
C LEU A 90 -8.52 12.65 -17.87
N ASP A 91 -9.51 12.96 -18.71
CA ASP A 91 -10.92 12.71 -18.49
C ASP A 91 -11.50 11.99 -19.72
N ILE A 92 -12.38 11.01 -19.51
CA ILE A 92 -13.00 10.28 -20.63
C ILE A 92 -14.18 11.08 -21.18
N ASP A 93 -13.99 11.64 -22.37
CA ASP A 93 -15.02 12.40 -23.07
C ASP A 93 -16.34 11.64 -23.19
N ARG A 94 -17.41 12.24 -22.65
CA ARG A 94 -18.80 11.74 -22.73
C ARG A 94 -18.96 10.30 -22.22
N PHE A 95 -18.20 9.88 -21.21
CA PHE A 95 -18.30 8.52 -20.66
C PHE A 95 -19.71 8.15 -20.17
N LYS A 96 -20.48 9.13 -19.67
CA LYS A 96 -21.90 8.93 -19.36
C LYS A 96 -22.70 8.36 -20.55
N LEU A 97 -22.45 8.83 -21.78
CA LEU A 97 -23.12 8.31 -22.97
C LEU A 97 -22.79 6.82 -23.20
N VAL A 98 -21.56 6.40 -22.90
CA VAL A 98 -21.16 4.98 -22.98
C VAL A 98 -21.95 4.16 -21.98
N ASN A 99 -22.06 4.62 -20.73
CA ASN A 99 -22.87 3.96 -19.71
C ASN A 99 -24.35 3.90 -20.08
N ASP A 100 -24.91 5.00 -20.59
CA ASP A 100 -26.32 5.09 -20.96
C ASP A 100 -26.65 4.20 -22.17
N THR A 101 -25.69 4.00 -23.08
CA THR A 101 -25.87 3.19 -24.31
C THR A 101 -25.63 1.70 -24.08
N TYR A 102 -24.59 1.34 -23.30
CA TYR A 102 -24.10 -0.04 -23.19
C TYR A 102 -24.21 -0.61 -21.77
N GLY A 103 -24.65 0.19 -20.79
CA GLY A 103 -24.75 -0.18 -19.39
C GLY A 103 -23.42 -0.08 -18.63
N HIS A 104 -23.52 0.05 -17.31
CA HIS A 104 -22.38 0.24 -16.41
C HIS A 104 -21.35 -0.90 -16.46
N LEU A 105 -21.78 -2.14 -16.70
CA LEU A 105 -20.84 -3.27 -16.83
C LEU A 105 -19.86 -3.08 -18.00
N ILE A 106 -20.32 -2.47 -19.10
CA ILE A 106 -19.47 -2.14 -20.25
C ILE A 106 -18.61 -0.91 -19.95
N GLY A 107 -19.16 0.11 -19.27
CA GLY A 107 -18.36 1.22 -18.75
C GLY A 107 -17.19 0.77 -17.88
N ASP A 108 -17.43 -0.19 -16.98
CA ASP A 108 -16.41 -0.81 -16.14
C ASP A 108 -15.32 -1.52 -16.96
N VAL A 109 -15.69 -2.18 -18.07
CA VAL A 109 -14.73 -2.79 -19.00
C VAL A 109 -13.89 -1.70 -19.68
N VAL A 110 -14.50 -0.59 -20.09
CA VAL A 110 -13.79 0.55 -20.68
C VAL A 110 -12.77 1.11 -19.69
N LEU A 111 -13.17 1.34 -18.43
CA LEU A 111 -12.27 1.84 -17.39
C LEU A 111 -11.10 0.89 -17.11
N ARG A 112 -11.36 -0.42 -16.98
CA ARG A 112 -10.32 -1.44 -16.82
C ARG A 112 -9.34 -1.48 -17.98
N THR A 113 -9.86 -1.41 -19.20
CA THR A 113 -9.06 -1.48 -20.42
C THR A 113 -8.20 -0.23 -20.55
N LEU A 114 -8.79 0.96 -20.36
CA LEU A 114 -8.05 2.22 -20.41
C LEU A 114 -6.96 2.26 -19.33
N ALA A 115 -7.27 1.85 -18.11
CA ALA A 115 -6.28 1.76 -17.03
C ALA A 115 -5.09 0.88 -17.40
N THR A 116 -5.36 -0.31 -17.96
CA THR A 116 -4.33 -1.24 -18.44
C THR A 116 -3.48 -0.63 -19.54
N TYR A 117 -4.12 0.05 -20.50
CA TYR A 117 -3.44 0.71 -21.60
C TYR A 117 -2.56 1.86 -21.12
N LEU A 118 -3.08 2.76 -20.30
CA LEU A 118 -2.32 3.87 -19.72
C LEU A 118 -1.10 3.34 -18.96
N ALA A 119 -1.28 2.34 -18.09
CA ALA A 119 -0.16 1.74 -17.36
C ALA A 119 0.90 1.13 -18.28
N SER A 120 0.49 0.50 -19.40
CA SER A 120 1.42 -0.08 -20.38
C SER A 120 2.12 0.96 -21.27
N TRP A 121 1.53 2.15 -21.40
CA TRP A 121 2.07 3.24 -22.23
C TRP A 121 2.99 4.18 -21.43
N THR A 122 2.86 4.20 -20.11
CA THR A 122 3.72 4.95 -19.20
C THR A 122 4.97 4.18 -18.81
N ARG A 123 6.02 4.90 -18.41
CA ARG A 123 7.27 4.32 -17.93
C ARG A 123 7.15 3.90 -16.46
N ASP A 124 7.98 2.96 -16.00
CA ASP A 124 7.93 2.45 -14.61
C ASP A 124 8.08 3.53 -13.52
N TYR A 125 8.75 4.64 -13.82
CA TYR A 125 8.94 5.77 -12.89
C TYR A 125 7.84 6.85 -13.00
N GLU A 126 6.89 6.68 -13.92
CA GLU A 126 5.72 7.55 -14.12
C GLU A 126 4.49 6.78 -13.66
N THR A 127 3.92 7.20 -12.54
CA THR A 127 2.77 6.48 -11.97
C THR A 127 1.46 7.01 -12.55
N VAL A 128 0.60 6.09 -13.00
CA VAL A 128 -0.78 6.37 -13.39
C VAL A 128 -1.70 6.16 -12.19
N TYR A 129 -2.58 7.12 -11.93
CA TYR A 129 -3.54 7.10 -10.83
C TYR A 129 -4.96 7.16 -11.39
N ARG A 130 -5.89 6.43 -10.77
CA ARG A 130 -7.33 6.70 -10.94
C ARG A 130 -7.75 7.76 -9.94
N TYR A 131 -7.90 8.99 -10.41
CA TYR A 131 -8.17 10.14 -9.54
C TYR A 131 -9.66 10.28 -9.21
N GLY A 132 -10.53 9.99 -10.19
CA GLY A 132 -11.98 10.10 -10.08
C GLY A 132 -12.71 8.92 -10.72
N GLY A 133 -14.01 9.10 -10.99
CA GLY A 133 -14.85 8.07 -11.62
C GLY A 133 -14.37 7.71 -13.02
N GLU A 134 -14.09 8.73 -13.83
CA GLU A 134 -13.59 8.65 -15.21
C GLU A 134 -12.30 9.45 -15.43
N GLU A 135 -11.70 9.97 -14.35
CA GLU A 135 -10.52 10.82 -14.36
C GLU A 135 -9.26 10.03 -13.99
N PHE A 136 -8.18 10.23 -14.76
CA PHE A 136 -6.87 9.64 -14.52
C PHE A 136 -5.81 10.74 -14.39
N ILE A 137 -4.81 10.50 -13.55
CA ILE A 137 -3.64 11.38 -13.43
C ILE A 137 -2.38 10.60 -13.76
N ILE A 138 -1.46 11.21 -14.49
CA ILE A 138 -0.10 10.69 -14.71
C ILE A 138 0.90 11.71 -14.19
N ILE A 139 1.86 11.23 -13.39
CA ILE A 139 3.01 12.03 -12.97
C ILE A 139 4.16 11.80 -13.95
N VAL A 140 4.53 12.83 -14.68
CA VAL A 140 5.54 12.79 -15.75
C VAL A 140 6.77 13.56 -15.30
N LYS A 141 7.95 12.98 -15.49
CA LYS A 141 9.24 13.64 -15.20
C LYS A 141 9.97 13.90 -16.51
N VAL A 142 10.20 15.18 -16.81
CA VAL A 142 10.85 15.61 -18.06
C VAL A 142 12.08 16.44 -17.75
N ARG A 143 13.12 16.25 -18.54
CA ARG A 143 14.38 17.00 -18.44
C ARG A 143 14.25 18.41 -19.01
#